data_AF-A0A7Y5J5Z1-F1
#
_entry.id   AF-A0A7Y5J5Z1-F1
#
_cell.length_a   1.000
_cell.length_b   1.000
_cell.length_c   1.000
_cell.angle_alpha   90.00
_cell.angle_beta   90.00
_cell.angle_gamma   90.00
#
_symmetry.space_group_name_H-M   'P 1'
#
loop_
_entity.id
_entity.type
_entity.pdbx_description
1 polymer ?
#
loop_
_entity_poly.entity_id
_entity_poly.type
_entity_poly.pdbx_seq_one_letter_code
_entity_poly.pdbx_strand_id
1 'polypeptide(L)' 'MENERFKKFESVYSKKVRAGKRRTYFFDVRKTKGEDYYITLTESTKKFNSEEYERHKIFLYKEDF' A
#
# COMPACT_ATOMS: atom_id res chain seq x y z
N MET A 1 5.59 -15.68 5.57
CA MET A 1 6.95 -15.18 5.27
C MET A 1 6.98 -13.94 4.37
N GLU A 2 5.85 -13.39 3.88
CA GLU A 2 5.82 -12.17 3.06
C GLU A 2 5.77 -10.86 3.87
N ASN A 3 5.28 -10.90 5.12
CA ASN A 3 5.13 -9.73 5.99
C ASN A 3 6.45 -9.14 6.50
N GLU A 4 7.57 -9.87 6.44
CA GLU A 4 8.86 -9.40 6.97
C GLU A 4 9.65 -8.54 5.97
N ARG A 5 9.39 -8.66 4.66
CA ARG A 5 10.08 -7.85 3.64
C ARG A 5 9.68 -6.37 3.65
N PHE A 6 8.55 -6.02 4.27
CA PHE A 6 8.11 -4.64 4.41
C PHE A 6 8.85 -3.86 5.51
N LYS A 7 9.56 -4.53 6.43
CA LYS A 7 10.33 -3.85 7.49
C LYS A 7 11.61 -3.17 7.01
N LYS A 8 12.10 -3.43 5.80
CA LYS A 8 13.35 -2.83 5.29
C LYS A 8 13.20 -1.47 4.62
N PHE A 9 11.96 -1.02 4.40
CA PHE A 9 11.65 0.35 3.97
C PHE A 9 10.55 0.86 4.90
N GLU A 10 10.95 1.40 6.06
CA GLU A 10 10.02 2.04 6.99
C GLU A 10 9.22 3.09 6.22
N SER A 11 7.91 2.87 6.10
CA SER A 11 7.01 3.92 5.68
C SER A 11 7.06 5.02 6.72
N VAL A 12 7.28 6.25 6.26
CA VAL A 12 7.31 7.46 7.09
C VAL A 12 5.92 7.72 7.67
N TYR A 13 4.89 7.31 6.94
CA TYR A 13 3.50 7.31 7.39
C TYR A 13 2.77 6.14 6.75
N SER A 14 1.86 5.51 7.51
CA SER A 14 0.97 4.48 6.99
C SER A 14 -0.44 4.68 7.55
N LYS A 15 -1.44 4.62 6.66
CA LYS A 15 -2.85 4.64 7.03
C LYS A 15 -3.60 3.49 6.38
N LYS A 16 -4.26 2.69 7.21
CA LYS A 16 -5.19 1.65 6.79
C LYS A 16 -6.61 2.19 6.79
N VAL A 17 -7.32 2.06 5.68
CA VAL A 17 -8.72 2.49 5.53
C VAL A 17 -9.55 1.32 5.04
N ARG A 18 -10.54 0.90 5.83
CA ARG A 18 -11.53 -0.09 5.37
C ARG A 18 -12.57 0.61 4.50
N ALA A 19 -12.89 0.00 3.36
CA ALA A 19 -13.94 0.47 2.46
C ALA A 19 -14.95 -0.67 2.25
N GLY A 20 -16.03 -0.62 3.02
CA GLY A 20 -17.02 -1.69 3.05
C GLY A 20 -16.48 -3.02 3.60
N LYS A 21 -17.10 -4.13 3.19
CA LYS A 21 -16.82 -5.46 3.76
C LYS A 21 -15.63 -6.18 3.12
N ARG A 22 -15.24 -5.78 1.90
CA ARG A 22 -14.30 -6.55 1.07
C ARG A 22 -13.09 -5.78 0.60
N ARG A 23 -13.07 -4.44 0.71
CA ARG A 23 -11.93 -3.62 0.28
C ARG A 23 -11.23 -3.00 1.46
N THR A 24 -9.91 -2.97 1.40
CA THR A 24 -9.07 -2.23 2.34
C THR A 24 -8.00 -1.50 1.56
N TYR A 25 -7.88 -0.20 1.79
CA TYR A 25 -6.81 0.63 1.25
C TYR A 25 -5.70 0.78 2.28
N PHE A 26 -4.46 0.79 1.78
CA PHE A 26 -3.26 1.10 2.54
C PHE A 26 -2.57 2.26 1.83
N PHE A 27 -2.51 3.40 2.52
CA PHE A 27 -1.80 4.58 2.08
C PHE A 27 -0.48 4.64 2.81
N ASP A 28 0.63 4.42 2.10
CA ASP A 28 1.98 4.52 2.66
C ASP A 28 2.68 5.73 2.05
N VAL A 29 3.28 6.58 2.88
CA VAL A 29 4.28 7.56 2.46
C VAL A 29 5.64 6.95 2.69
N ARG A 30 6.48 6.93 1.65
CA ARG A 30 7.80 6.32 1.68
C ARG A 30 8.85 7.30 1.18
N LYS A 31 10.09 7.13 1.64
CA LYS A 31 11.25 7.90 1.19
C LYS A 31 12.01 7.10 0.12
N THR A 32 12.39 7.73 -0.99
CA THR A 32 13.33 7.16 -1.95
C THR A 32 14.74 7.19 -1.36
N LYS A 33 15.71 6.57 -2.06
CA LYS A 33 17.13 6.70 -1.69
C LYS A 33 17.66 8.13 -1.86
N GLY A 34 17.05 8.92 -2.75
CA GLY A 34 17.38 10.32 -3.00
C GLY A 34 16.72 11.30 -2.03
N GLU A 35 16.17 10.79 -0.92
CA GLU A 35 15.47 11.54 0.11
C GLU A 35 14.11 12.17 -0.27
N ASP A 36 13.65 11.98 -1.51
CA ASP A 36 12.31 12.38 -1.94
C ASP A 36 11.20 11.50 -1.39
N TYR A 37 9.99 12.04 -1.29
CA TYR A 37 8.81 11.32 -0.85
C TYR A 37 7.94 10.86 -2.01
N TYR A 38 7.38 9.67 -1.89
CA TYR A 38 6.38 9.13 -2.81
C TYR A 38 5.29 8.41 -2.03
N ILE A 39 4.11 8.29 -2.64
CA ILE A 39 2.96 7.60 -2.05
C ILE A 39 2.84 6.23 -2.71
N THR A 40 2.63 5.20 -1.89
CA THR A 40 2.15 3.90 -2.35
C THR A 40 0.70 3.73 -1.91
N LEU A 41 -0.20 3.53 -2.88
CA LEU A 41 -1.60 3.16 -2.62
C LEU A 41 -1.76 1.68 -2.93
N THR A 42 -2.07 0.87 -1.91
CA THR A 42 -2.41 -0.54 -2.11
C THR A 42 -3.90 -0.74 -1.83
N GLU A 43 -4.64 -1.24 -2.81
CA GLU A 43 -5.97 -1.81 -2.61
C GLU A 43 -5.83 -3.31 -2.35
N SER A 44 -6.48 -3.82 -1.30
CA SER A 44 -6.68 -5.24 -1.09
C SER A 44 -8.17 -5.56 -1.14
N THR A 45 -8.57 -6.39 -2.11
CA THR A 45 -9.95 -6.77 -2.38
C THR A 45 -10.14 -8.27 -2.12
N LYS A 46 -11.02 -8.63 -1.19
CA LYS A 46 -11.42 -10.03 -0.97
C LYS A 46 -12.27 -10.51 -2.15
N LYS A 47 -11.86 -11.60 -2.80
CA LYS A 47 -12.60 -12.19 -3.92
C LYS A 47 -13.99 -12.70 -3.48
N PHE A 48 -14.93 -12.75 -4.41
CA PHE A 48 -16.26 -13.31 -4.14
C PHE A 48 -16.14 -14.80 -3.80
N ASN A 49 -16.71 -15.22 -2.67
CA ASN A 49 -16.75 -16.62 -2.21
C ASN A 49 -15.38 -17.32 -2.10
N SER A 50 -14.32 -16.55 -1.88
CA SER A 50 -12.98 -17.07 -1.62
C SER A 50 -12.36 -16.37 -0.41
N GLU A 51 -11.43 -17.05 0.26
CA GLU A 51 -10.60 -16.47 1.31
C GLU A 51 -9.38 -15.71 0.75
N GLU A 52 -9.18 -15.77 -0.57
CA GLU A 52 -8.12 -15.04 -1.26
C GLU A 52 -8.39 -13.54 -1.34
N TYR A 53 -7.29 -12.79 -1.32
CA TYR A 53 -7.26 -11.35 -1.52
C TYR A 53 -6.48 -11.04 -2.79
N GLU A 54 -7.09 -10.24 -3.66
CA GLU A 54 -6.39 -9.58 -4.76
C GLU A 54 -5.78 -8.28 -4.25
N ARG A 55 -4.61 -7.91 -4.77
CA ARG A 55 -3.92 -6.68 -4.40
C ARG A 55 -3.53 -5.89 -5.63
N HIS A 56 -3.98 -4.64 -5.69
CA HIS A 56 -3.51 -3.66 -6.67
C HIS A 56 -2.65 -2.64 -5.96
N LYS A 57 -1.51 -2.27 -6.57
CA LYS A 57 -0.57 -1.31 -5.99
C LYS A 57 -0.22 -0.25 -7.03
N ILE A 58 -0.36 1.01 -6.61
CA ILE A 58 0.00 2.19 -7.40
C ILE A 58 1.11 2.93 -6.65
N PHE A 59 2.07 3.45 -7.40
CA PHE A 59 3.10 4.36 -6.92
C PHE A 59 2.84 5.73 -7.53
N LEU A 60 2.86 6.76 -6.70
CA LEU A 60 2.69 8.16 -7.12
C LEU A 60 3.92 8.92 -6.66
N TYR A 61 4.70 9.41 -7.61
CA TYR A 61 5.88 10.22 -7.33
C TYR A 61 5.53 11.71 -7.42
N LYS A 62 6.42 12.56 -6.90
CA LYS A 62 6.18 14.00 -6.82
C LYS A 62 6.14 14.67 -8.20
N GLU A 63 6.85 14.10 -9.16
CA GLU A 63 6.93 14.53 -10.56
C GLU A 63 5.69 14.19 -11.40
N ASP A 64 4.80 13.32 -10.91
CA ASP A 64 3.59 12.89 -11.63
C ASP A 64 2.38 13.85 -11.43
N PHE A 65 2.57 14.97 -10.73
CA PHE A 65 1.55 16.01 -10.50
C PHE A 65 1.66 17.15 -11.53
#